data_AF-A0A010RNT8-F1
#
_entry.id   AF-A0A010RNT8-F1
#
_cell.length_a   1.000
_cell.length_b   1.000
_cell.length_c   1.000
_cell.angle_alpha   90.00
_cell.angle_beta   90.00
_cell.angle_gamma   90.00
#
_symmetry.space_group_name_H-M   'P 1'
#
loop_
_entity.id
_entity.type
_entity.pdbx_description
1 polymer ?
#
loop_
_entity_poly.entity_id
_entity_poly.type
_entity_poly.pdbx_seq_one_letter_code
_entity_poly.pdbx_strand_id
1 'polypeptide(L)'
;MNDGFELADKHPPQRLLGLDSLVLKFSRHWHLSGVYLRCTACGSGQKASDANLPFLHENSCLRADPQHYPWHDLACILHWVPSEDVVYI
;
A
#
# COMPACT_ATOMS: atom_id res chain seq x y z
N MET A 1 -10.76 -14.99 46.59
CA MET A 1 -11.43 -15.43 45.36
C MET A 1 -11.02 -14.43 44.30
N ASN A 2 -10.15 -14.88 43.39
CA ASN A 2 -9.58 -14.08 42.31
C ASN A 2 -10.55 -14.13 41.13
N ASP A 3 -10.89 -12.97 40.57
CA ASP A 3 -11.29 -12.85 39.17
C ASP A 3 -10.45 -11.73 38.55
N GLY A 4 -9.22 -12.10 38.22
CA GLY A 4 -8.34 -11.29 37.39
C GLY A 4 -8.86 -11.34 35.96
N PHE A 5 -9.36 -10.22 35.47
CA PHE A 5 -9.68 -10.04 34.07
C PHE A 5 -8.35 -10.03 33.29
N GLU A 6 -7.87 -11.20 32.88
CA GLU A 6 -6.79 -11.33 31.91
C GLU A 6 -7.25 -10.72 30.59
N LEU A 7 -6.93 -9.43 30.43
CA LEU A 7 -6.95 -8.74 29.16
C LEU A 7 -5.87 -9.41 28.31
N ALA A 8 -6.23 -10.50 27.63
CA ALA A 8 -5.36 -11.22 26.72
C ALA A 8 -4.72 -10.17 25.79
N ASP A 9 -3.42 -10.04 25.96
CA ASP A 9 -2.56 -9.10 25.26
C ASP A 9 -2.64 -9.43 23.77
N LYS A 10 -3.56 -8.77 23.06
CA LYS A 10 -3.73 -8.89 21.62
C LYS A 10 -2.59 -8.13 20.96
N HIS A 11 -1.36 -8.57 21.18
CA HIS A 11 -0.23 -8.16 20.37
C HIS A 11 -0.61 -8.49 18.92
N PRO A 12 -0.76 -7.46 18.05
CA PRO A 12 -1.01 -7.75 16.66
C PRO A 12 0.16 -8.62 16.17
N PRO A 13 -0.10 -9.70 15.43
CA PRO A 13 0.96 -10.54 14.89
C PRO A 13 2.02 -9.64 14.25
N GLN A 14 3.30 -9.87 14.54
CA GLN A 14 4.42 -8.99 14.15
C GLN A 14 4.43 -8.59 12.65
N ARG A 15 3.73 -9.34 11.81
CA ARG A 15 3.47 -9.03 10.39
C ARG A 15 2.68 -7.74 10.17
N LEU A 16 1.75 -7.39 11.05
CA LEU A 16 0.93 -6.17 10.96
C LEU A 16 1.73 -4.91 11.34
N LEU A 17 2.70 -5.01 12.25
CA LEU A 17 3.56 -3.88 12.63
C LEU A 17 4.42 -3.37 11.45
N GLY A 18 4.75 -4.26 10.50
CA GLY A 18 5.47 -3.88 9.28
C GLY A 18 4.57 -3.22 8.22
N LEU A 19 3.26 -3.50 8.24
CA LEU A 19 2.33 -3.07 7.21
C LEU A 19 2.15 -1.54 7.22
N ASP A 20 1.98 -0.94 8.39
CA ASP A 20 1.87 0.52 8.53
C ASP A 20 3.11 1.23 7.97
N SER A 21 4.30 0.68 8.23
CA SER A 21 5.56 1.19 7.70
C SER A 21 5.63 1.09 6.17
N LEU A 22 5.17 -0.03 5.60
CA LEU A 22 5.09 -0.22 4.15
C LEU A 22 4.10 0.77 3.50
N VAL A 23 2.92 0.94 4.08
CA VAL A 23 1.91 1.91 3.64
C VAL A 23 2.46 3.34 3.70
N LEU A 24 3.13 3.71 4.80
CA LEU A 24 3.77 5.03 4.96
C LEU A 24 4.90 5.26 3.95
N LYS A 25 5.73 4.24 3.69
CA LYS A 25 6.78 4.33 2.68
C LYS A 25 6.18 4.49 1.28
N PHE A 26 5.11 3.77 0.99
CA PHE A 26 4.40 3.86 -0.29
C PHE A 26 3.79 5.25 -0.50
N SER A 27 3.06 5.77 0.51
CA SER A 27 2.36 7.06 0.43
C SER A 27 3.29 8.26 0.29
N ARG A 28 4.56 8.15 0.73
CA ARG A 28 5.59 9.19 0.47
C ARG A 28 5.89 9.36 -1.01
N HIS A 29 5.74 8.31 -1.82
CA HIS A 29 6.09 8.31 -3.24
C HIS A 29 4.86 8.44 -4.14
N TRP A 30 3.73 7.91 -3.67
CA TRP A 30 2.56 7.66 -4.48
C TRP A 30 1.29 8.12 -3.80
N HIS A 31 0.37 8.67 -4.58
CA HIS A 31 -0.95 9.09 -4.15
C HIS A 31 -2.01 8.47 -5.06
N LEU A 32 -2.92 7.70 -4.49
CA LEU A 32 -4.06 7.13 -5.20
C LEU A 32 -5.16 8.20 -5.36
N SER A 33 -5.60 8.46 -6.58
CA SER A 33 -6.60 9.47 -6.94
C SER A 33 -7.58 8.88 -7.95
N GLY A 34 -8.74 8.44 -7.47
CA GLY A 34 -9.67 7.65 -8.27
C GLY A 34 -8.98 6.39 -8.80
N VAL A 35 -9.00 6.18 -10.12
CA VAL A 35 -8.35 5.04 -10.80
C VAL A 35 -6.88 5.26 -11.12
N TYR A 36 -6.30 6.38 -10.69
CA TYR A 36 -4.92 6.75 -11.00
C TYR A 36 -4.04 6.65 -9.78
N LEU A 37 -2.84 6.14 -9.99
CA LEU A 37 -1.75 6.24 -9.04
C LEU A 37 -0.80 7.33 -9.52
N ARG A 38 -0.55 8.33 -8.67
CA ARG A 38 0.17 9.54 -9.04
C ARG A 38 1.48 9.65 -8.28
N CYS A 39 2.54 10.07 -8.97
CA CYS A 39 3.79 10.41 -8.29
C CYS A 39 3.59 11.69 -7.47
N THR A 40 3.97 11.68 -6.20
CA THR A 40 3.86 12.87 -5.33
C THR A 40 4.91 13.95 -5.65
N ALA A 41 5.92 13.64 -6.45
CA ALA A 41 6.96 14.60 -6.86
C ALA A 41 6.63 15.31 -8.19
N CYS A 42 6.26 14.57 -9.24
CA CYS A 42 5.98 15.15 -10.56
C CYS A 42 4.49 15.23 -10.94
N GLY A 43 3.60 14.58 -10.19
CA GLY A 43 2.15 14.60 -10.45
C GLY A 43 1.68 13.72 -11.61
N SER A 44 2.58 13.14 -12.41
CA SER A 44 2.26 12.15 -13.45
C SER A 44 1.40 11.03 -12.85
N GLY A 45 0.45 10.51 -13.62
CA GLY A 45 -0.49 9.50 -13.15
C GLY A 45 -0.59 8.33 -14.11
N GLN A 46 -0.66 7.12 -13.57
CA GLN A 46 -0.88 5.89 -14.31
C GLN A 46 -2.20 5.27 -13.88
N LYS A 47 -3.04 4.85 -14.83
CA LYS A 47 -4.30 4.15 -14.53
C LYS A 47 -4.03 2.73 -14.03
N ALA A 48 -4.95 2.20 -13.23
CA ALA A 48 -4.91 0.80 -12.80
C ALA A 48 -4.93 -0.20 -13.98
N SER A 49 -5.61 0.13 -15.08
CA SER A 49 -5.62 -0.69 -16.31
C SER A 49 -4.23 -0.89 -16.92
N ASP A 50 -3.31 0.03 -16.63
CA ASP A 50 -1.98 0.08 -17.22
C ASP A 50 -0.93 -0.47 -16.25
N ALA A 51 -1.35 -1.15 -15.18
CA ALA A 51 -0.49 -1.61 -14.08
C ALA A 51 0.69 -2.51 -14.50
N ASN A 52 0.60 -3.16 -15.66
CA ASN A 52 1.65 -4.03 -16.19
C ASN A 52 2.67 -3.28 -17.07
N LEU A 53 2.53 -1.97 -17.23
CA LEU A 53 3.50 -1.13 -17.92
C LEU A 53 4.39 -0.42 -16.88
N PRO A 54 5.67 -0.14 -17.20
CA PRO A 54 6.49 0.73 -16.39
C PRO A 54 5.82 2.09 -16.18
N PHE A 55 5.91 2.63 -14.96
CA PHE A 55 5.41 3.96 -14.66
C PHE A 55 6.26 5.01 -15.37
N LEU A 56 5.60 5.93 -16.07
CA LEU A 56 6.25 7.03 -16.79
C LEU A 56 6.15 8.32 -15.96
N HIS A 57 7.31 8.86 -15.59
CA HIS A 57 7.43 10.16 -14.94
C HIS A 57 7.61 11.30 -15.95
N GLU A 58 7.29 12.53 -15.56
CA GLU A 58 7.84 13.72 -16.22
C GLU A 58 9.38 13.70 -16.24
N ASN A 59 9.96 14.21 -17.32
CA ASN A 59 11.41 14.21 -17.55
C ASN A 59 12.25 14.87 -16.44
N SER A 60 11.67 15.81 -15.69
CA SER A 60 12.33 16.54 -14.59
C SER A 60 12.11 15.92 -13.22
N CYS A 61 11.45 14.75 -13.13
CA CYS A 61 11.17 14.12 -11.86
C CYS A 61 12.44 13.59 -11.20
N LEU A 62 12.76 14.11 -10.01
CA LEU A 62 13.89 13.65 -9.19
C LEU A 62 13.76 12.20 -8.71
N ARG A 63 12.57 11.60 -8.87
CA ARG A 63 12.26 10.22 -8.47
C ARG A 63 12.05 9.29 -9.67
N ALA A 64 12.39 9.75 -10.86
CA ALA A 64 12.28 8.95 -12.06
C ALA A 64 13.22 7.74 -11.95
N ASP A 65 12.63 6.55 -11.89
CA ASP A 65 13.30 5.29 -12.11
C ASP A 65 12.59 4.61 -13.30
N PRO A 66 13.31 4.24 -14.36
CA PRO A 66 12.73 3.63 -15.55
C PRO A 66 12.04 2.28 -15.32
N GLN A 67 12.18 1.65 -14.14
CA GLN A 67 11.62 0.32 -13.85
C GLN A 67 10.67 0.27 -12.64
N HIS A 68 9.95 1.35 -12.35
CA HIS A 68 8.92 1.33 -11.29
C HIS A 68 7.57 0.74 -11.77
N TYR A 69 7.03 -0.19 -10.98
CA TYR A 69 5.69 -0.77 -11.15
C TYR A 69 4.85 -0.53 -9.88
N PRO A 70 4.42 0.71 -9.63
CA PRO A 70 3.85 1.09 -8.34
C PRO A 70 2.49 0.43 -8.05
N TRP A 71 1.78 -0.02 -9.09
CA TRP A 71 0.56 -0.82 -8.91
C TRP A 71 0.86 -2.23 -8.39
N HIS A 72 1.97 -2.84 -8.81
CA HIS A 72 2.40 -4.14 -8.29
C HIS A 72 2.85 -4.00 -6.83
N ASP A 73 3.59 -2.93 -6.52
CA ASP A 73 3.98 -2.61 -5.15
C ASP A 73 2.74 -2.43 -4.24
N LEU A 74 1.73 -1.68 -4.71
CA LEU A 74 0.48 -1.50 -3.98
C LEU A 74 -0.25 -2.83 -3.78
N ALA A 75 -0.34 -3.68 -4.81
CA ALA A 75 -0.97 -4.99 -4.71
C ALA A 75 -0.27 -5.88 -3.67
N CYS A 76 1.06 -5.87 -3.65
CA CYS A 76 1.86 -6.57 -2.64
C CYS A 76 1.56 -6.09 -1.22
N ILE A 77 1.44 -4.77 -1.01
CA ILE A 77 1.09 -4.20 0.30
C ILE A 77 -0.32 -4.62 0.71
N LEU A 78 -1.29 -4.48 -0.21
CA LEU A 78 -2.70 -4.78 0.06
C LEU A 78 -2.96 -6.28 0.27
N HIS A 79 -2.15 -7.16 -0.30
CA HIS A 79 -2.23 -8.60 -0.06
C HIS A 79 -2.07 -8.97 1.43
N TRP A 80 -1.35 -8.16 2.21
CA TRP A 80 -1.15 -8.37 3.65
C TRP A 80 -2.27 -7.77 4.51
N VAL A 81 -3.16 -6.95 3.93
CA VAL A 81 -4.33 -6.44 4.65
C VAL A 81 -5.30 -7.61 4.82
N PRO A 82 -5.68 -7.97 6.05
CA PRO A 82 -6.68 -9.01 6.28
C PRO A 82 -7.97 -8.63 5.55
N SER A 83 -8.42 -9.50 4.65
CA SER A 83 -9.79 -9.42 4.13
C SER A 83 -10.67 -10.20 5.10
N GLU A 84 -11.71 -9.56 5.61
CA GLU A 84 -12.86 -10.32 6.09
C GLU A 84 -13.49 -10.92 4.84
N ASP A 85 -13.25 -12.20 4.57
CA ASP A 85 -14.14 -12.97 3.69
C ASP A 85 -15.52 -12.97 4.35
N VAL A 86 -16.28 -11.88 4.14
CA VAL A 86 -17.69 -11.83 4.43
C VAL A 86 -18.35 -12.69 3.36
N VAL A 87 -18.37 -14.00 3.62
CA VAL A 87 -19.22 -14.94 2.92
C VAL A 87 -20.65 -14.53 3.22
N TYR A 88 -21.24 -13.71 2.34
CA TYR A 88 -22.69 -13.63 2.24
C TYR A 88 -23.15 -14.96 1.63
N ILE A 89 -23.50 -15.91 2.50
CA ILE A 89 -24.32 -17.08 2.15
C ILE A 89 -25.76 -16.61 1.90
#